data_AF-M5ZXL7-F1
#
_entry.id   AF-M5ZXL7-F1
#
_cell.length_a   1.000
_cell.length_b   1.000
_cell.length_c   1.000
_cell.angle_alpha   90.00
_cell.angle_beta   90.00
_cell.angle_gamma   90.00
#
_symmetry.space_group_name_H-M   'P 1'
#
loop_
_entity.id
_entity.type
_entity.pdbx_description
1 polymer ?
#
loop_
_entity_poly.entity_id
_entity_poly.type
_entity_poly.pdbx_seq_one_letter_code
_entity_poly.pdbx_strand_id
1 'polypeptide(L)'
;MADRLKLTSENVSNLFLKCLFLEGEDTTNFVKAEGVAITIGFHPERLRTNKTQIKELLDQLPQRFRKSEASSESHGWSFLNACKTEKGILWGQHKNVDELLCLGLASGLIEYNLPREIWVALPSGVPYFFIK
;
A
#
# COMPACT_ATOMS: atom_id res chain seq x y z
N MET A 1 -17.85 19.26 -0.47
CA MET A 1 -16.89 18.24 -0.01
C MET A 1 -16.21 17.70 -1.26
N ALA A 2 -14.89 17.77 -1.35
CA ALA A 2 -14.19 17.16 -2.49
C ALA A 2 -14.50 15.65 -2.49
N ASP A 3 -14.77 15.10 -3.66
CA ASP A 3 -15.10 13.69 -3.81
C ASP A 3 -13.87 12.85 -3.40
N ARG A 4 -13.99 12.06 -2.33
CA ARG A 4 -12.90 11.24 -1.79
C ARG A 4 -12.62 10.08 -2.74
N LEU A 5 -11.35 9.80 -3.05
CA LEU A 5 -11.02 8.71 -3.96
C LEU A 5 -11.46 7.37 -3.37
N LYS A 6 -12.38 6.67 -4.03
CA LYS A 6 -12.92 5.38 -3.56
C LYS A 6 -11.91 4.25 -3.74
N LEU A 7 -11.80 3.35 -2.76
CA LEU A 7 -10.96 2.16 -2.87
C LEU A 7 -11.58 1.15 -3.85
N THR A 8 -11.00 1.10 -5.05
CA THR A 8 -11.30 0.15 -6.13
C THR A 8 -10.00 -0.27 -6.79
N SER A 9 -9.99 -1.43 -7.47
CA SER A 9 -8.82 -1.90 -8.22
C SER A 9 -8.38 -0.89 -9.28
N GLU A 10 -9.32 -0.28 -9.99
CA GLU A 10 -9.05 0.72 -11.03
C GLU A 10 -8.38 1.97 -10.46
N ASN A 11 -8.90 2.53 -9.36
CA ASN A 11 -8.32 3.73 -8.76
C ASN A 11 -6.91 3.47 -8.22
N VAL A 12 -6.66 2.28 -7.65
CA VAL A 12 -5.33 1.89 -7.21
C VAL A 12 -4.37 1.77 -8.40
N SER A 13 -4.74 1.03 -9.45
CA SER A 13 -3.87 0.85 -10.61
C SER A 13 -3.61 2.17 -11.35
N ASN A 14 -4.62 3.04 -11.50
CA ASN A 14 -4.45 4.36 -12.11
C ASN A 14 -3.53 5.24 -11.27
N LEU A 15 -3.68 5.24 -9.94
CA LEU A 15 -2.81 6.01 -9.05
C LEU A 15 -1.37 5.46 -9.05
N PHE A 16 -1.22 4.14 -9.12
CA PHE A 16 0.07 3.46 -9.23
C PHE A 16 0.81 3.92 -10.48
N LEU A 17 0.18 3.80 -11.66
CA LEU A 17 0.75 4.25 -12.93
C LEU A 17 1.05 5.76 -12.93
N LYS A 18 0.16 6.57 -12.36
CA LYS A 18 0.34 8.02 -12.22
C LYS A 18 1.59 8.38 -11.39
N CYS A 19 2.07 7.50 -10.52
CA CYS A 19 3.26 7.74 -9.72
C CYS A 19 4.56 7.23 -10.38
N LEU A 20 4.47 6.52 -11.50
CA LEU A 20 5.64 6.03 -12.24
C LEU A 20 6.26 7.14 -13.09
N PHE A 21 7.46 6.86 -13.60
CA PHE A 21 8.09 7.65 -14.65
C PHE A 21 7.39 7.43 -16.00
N LEU A 22 7.42 8.44 -16.86
CA LEU A 22 7.04 8.34 -18.26
C LEU A 22 8.24 7.86 -19.09
N GLU A 23 7.94 7.36 -20.29
CA GLU A 23 8.97 6.98 -21.24
C GLU A 23 9.87 8.18 -21.57
N GLY A 24 11.19 7.96 -21.52
CA GLY A 24 12.20 8.98 -21.79
C GLY A 24 12.59 9.88 -20.59
N GLU A 25 11.97 9.70 -19.42
CA GLU A 25 12.39 10.42 -18.21
C GLU A 25 13.67 9.84 -17.58
N ASP A 26 14.45 10.68 -16.91
CA ASP A 26 15.58 10.25 -16.09
C ASP A 26 15.07 9.51 -14.84
N THR A 27 15.44 8.23 -14.72
CA THR A 27 15.02 7.33 -13.64
C THR A 27 16.07 7.16 -12.54
N THR A 28 17.17 7.91 -12.57
CA THR A 28 18.25 7.80 -11.58
C THR A 28 17.79 8.18 -10.16
N ASN A 29 16.90 9.17 -10.04
CA ASN A 29 16.34 9.62 -8.77
C ASN A 29 14.95 9.02 -8.52
N PHE A 30 14.90 7.76 -8.08
CA PHE A 30 13.65 7.05 -7.80
C PHE A 30 13.45 6.76 -6.31
N VAL A 31 12.19 6.68 -5.90
CA VAL A 31 11.82 6.13 -4.59
C VAL A 31 11.49 4.66 -4.74
N LYS A 32 12.34 3.79 -4.20
CA LYS A 32 12.16 2.34 -4.26
C LYS A 32 11.03 1.89 -3.32
N ALA A 33 10.19 0.97 -3.78
CA ALA A 33 9.32 0.17 -2.93
C ALA A 33 9.35 -1.30 -3.32
N GLU A 34 9.31 -2.16 -2.30
CA GLU A 34 9.32 -3.60 -2.44
C GLU A 34 8.02 -4.16 -1.90
N GLY A 35 7.04 -4.36 -2.78
CA GLY A 35 5.80 -5.08 -2.47
C GLY A 35 6.06 -6.57 -2.26
N VAL A 36 5.02 -7.35 -1.97
CA VAL A 36 5.09 -8.81 -1.84
C VAL A 36 5.61 -9.46 -3.12
N ALA A 37 5.04 -9.13 -4.27
CA ALA A 37 5.36 -9.76 -5.56
C ALA A 37 6.21 -8.86 -6.47
N ILE A 38 6.03 -7.55 -6.43
CA ILE A 38 6.74 -6.60 -7.30
C ILE A 38 7.72 -5.70 -6.52
N THR A 39 8.78 -5.28 -7.21
CA THR A 39 9.66 -4.19 -6.78
C THR A 39 9.61 -3.10 -7.84
N ILE A 40 9.45 -1.85 -7.42
CA ILE A 40 9.23 -0.73 -8.32
C ILE A 40 9.96 0.53 -7.85
N GLY A 41 10.33 1.40 -8.80
CA GLY A 41 10.82 2.75 -8.54
C GLY A 41 9.79 3.79 -8.96
N PHE A 42 9.34 4.62 -8.02
CA PHE A 42 8.40 5.71 -8.29
C PHE A 42 9.12 7.04 -8.55
N HIS A 43 8.48 7.89 -9.34
CA HIS A 43 8.89 9.27 -9.53
C HIS A 43 8.64 10.06 -8.23
N PRO A 44 9.68 10.65 -7.59
CA PRO A 44 9.55 11.26 -6.26
C PRO A 44 8.46 12.34 -6.17
N GLU A 45 8.44 13.29 -7.12
CA GLU A 45 7.47 14.39 -7.11
C GLU A 45 6.02 13.94 -7.35
N ARG A 46 5.80 12.96 -8.25
CA ARG A 46 4.46 12.41 -8.50
C ARG A 46 3.95 11.64 -7.29
N LEU A 47 4.81 10.86 -6.66
CA LEU A 47 4.49 10.17 -5.42
C LEU A 47 4.12 11.18 -4.31
N ARG A 48 4.95 12.22 -4.12
CA ARG A 48 4.72 13.29 -3.14
C ARG A 48 3.38 14.00 -3.37
N THR A 49 3.08 14.36 -4.61
CA THR A 49 1.85 15.08 -4.98
C THR A 49 0.60 14.24 -4.77
N ASN A 50 0.69 12.92 -4.97
CA ASN A 50 -0.43 11.99 -4.82
C ASN A 50 -0.54 11.36 -3.41
N LYS A 51 0.36 11.70 -2.48
CA LYS A 51 0.43 11.10 -1.13
C LYS A 51 -0.90 11.15 -0.37
N THR A 52 -1.67 12.23 -0.51
CA THR A 52 -3.00 12.35 0.10
C THR A 52 -3.97 11.30 -0.45
N GLN A 53 -4.01 11.09 -1.77
CA GLN A 53 -4.87 10.08 -2.39
C GLN A 53 -4.46 8.67 -1.98
N ILE A 54 -3.15 8.40 -1.86
CA ILE A 54 -2.64 7.12 -1.37
C ILE A 54 -3.13 6.87 0.06
N LYS A 55 -3.04 7.89 0.93
CA LYS A 55 -3.56 7.80 2.30
C LYS A 55 -5.08 7.57 2.32
N GLU A 56 -5.84 8.26 1.48
CA GLU A 56 -7.30 8.09 1.41
C GLU A 56 -7.73 6.66 1.05
N LEU A 57 -6.99 6.00 0.15
CA LEU A 57 -7.19 4.60 -0.23
C LEU A 57 -6.83 3.65 0.90
N LEU A 58 -5.65 3.85 1.53
CA LEU A 58 -5.23 3.06 2.71
C LEU A 58 -6.24 3.19 3.87
N ASP A 59 -6.77 4.39 4.09
CA ASP A 59 -7.76 4.67 5.12
C ASP A 59 -9.14 4.02 4.86
N GLN A 60 -9.32 3.30 3.76
CA GLN A 60 -10.53 2.50 3.49
C GLN A 60 -10.31 0.99 3.73
N LEU A 61 -9.09 0.57 4.05
CA LEU A 61 -8.80 -0.78 4.53
C LEU A 61 -9.39 -0.99 5.94
N PRO A 62 -9.61 -2.25 6.35
CA PRO A 62 -10.09 -2.58 7.68
C PRO A 62 -9.29 -1.89 8.79
N GLN A 63 -9.98 -1.41 9.83
CA GLN A 63 -9.32 -0.69 10.95
C GLN A 63 -8.19 -1.48 11.60
N ARG A 64 -8.22 -2.82 11.52
CA ARG A 64 -7.16 -3.70 12.04
C ARG A 64 -5.78 -3.46 11.42
N PHE A 65 -5.69 -2.82 10.25
CA PHE A 65 -4.42 -2.39 9.67
C PHE A 65 -3.84 -1.14 10.34
N ARG A 66 -4.62 -0.39 11.12
CA ARG A 66 -4.18 0.86 11.76
C ARG A 66 -3.63 0.60 13.15
N LYS A 67 -2.81 1.53 13.63
CA LYS A 67 -2.46 1.59 15.06
C LYS A 67 -3.69 1.94 15.89
N SER A 68 -4.00 1.11 16.88
CA SER A 68 -5.01 1.43 17.90
C SER A 68 -4.37 2.37 18.93
N GLU A 69 -5.00 3.50 19.21
CA GLU A 69 -4.54 4.40 20.29
C GLU A 69 -4.76 3.81 21.69
N ALA A 70 -5.64 2.81 21.82
CA ALA A 70 -6.06 2.24 23.10
C ALA A 70 -5.23 1.01 23.53
N SER A 71 -4.35 0.49 22.68
CA SER A 71 -3.51 -0.67 22.99
C SER A 71 -2.13 -0.50 22.39
N SER A 72 -1.09 -0.72 23.20
CA SER A 72 0.32 -0.76 22.77
C SER A 72 0.63 -1.84 21.73
N GLU A 73 -0.39 -2.64 21.39
CA GLU A 73 -0.37 -3.74 20.46
C GLU A 73 -1.23 -3.41 19.24
N SER A 74 -0.61 -2.81 18.23
CA SER A 74 -1.11 -2.90 16.86
C SER A 74 -0.11 -3.70 16.05
N HIS A 75 -0.55 -4.90 15.66
CA HIS A 75 0.30 -5.86 14.97
C HIS A 75 0.10 -5.83 13.45
N GLY A 76 -0.60 -4.82 12.93
CA GLY A 76 -1.06 -4.85 11.54
C GLY A 76 -1.98 -6.03 11.26
N TRP A 77 -2.22 -6.31 9.98
CA TRP A 77 -2.95 -7.51 9.57
C TRP A 77 -2.30 -8.13 8.35
N SER A 78 -2.62 -9.40 8.08
CA SER A 78 -2.01 -10.13 6.96
C SER A 78 -2.40 -9.50 5.63
N PHE A 79 -1.43 -9.42 4.72
CA PHE A 79 -1.60 -9.04 3.31
C PHE A 79 -2.85 -9.64 2.66
N LEU A 80 -3.17 -10.91 2.97
CA LEU A 80 -4.31 -11.63 2.40
C LEU A 80 -5.66 -10.98 2.71
N ASN A 81 -5.76 -10.23 3.82
CA ASN A 81 -6.99 -9.58 4.25
C ASN A 81 -7.19 -8.19 3.61
N ALA A 82 -6.18 -7.64 2.93
CA ALA A 82 -6.23 -6.29 2.39
C ALA A 82 -7.02 -6.19 1.07
N CYS A 83 -7.54 -7.28 0.52
CA CYS A 83 -8.41 -7.28 -0.67
C CYS A 83 -9.85 -6.76 -0.39
N LYS A 84 -10.19 -6.55 0.89
CA LYS A 84 -11.49 -6.06 1.34
C LYS A 84 -11.38 -4.67 1.94
N THR A 85 -12.45 -3.89 1.79
CA THR A 85 -12.63 -2.59 2.48
C THR A 85 -12.97 -2.82 3.95
N GLU A 86 -13.02 -1.75 4.74
CA GLU A 86 -13.51 -1.77 6.13
C GLU A 86 -14.90 -2.38 6.28
N LYS A 87 -15.77 -2.26 5.27
CA LYS A 87 -17.12 -2.85 5.25
C LYS A 87 -17.13 -4.31 4.80
N GLY A 88 -15.97 -4.93 4.61
CA GLY A 88 -15.85 -6.31 4.13
C GLY A 88 -16.09 -6.50 2.62
N ILE A 89 -16.33 -5.41 1.87
CA ILE A 89 -16.57 -5.46 0.42
C ILE A 89 -15.24 -5.69 -0.30
N LEU A 90 -15.18 -6.68 -1.19
CA LEU A 90 -14.02 -6.93 -2.05
C LEU A 90 -13.82 -5.76 -3.03
N TRP A 91 -12.62 -5.18 -3.07
CA TRP A 91 -12.30 -4.05 -3.96
C TRP A 91 -11.28 -4.41 -5.05
N GLY A 92 -10.54 -5.50 -4.86
CA GLY A 92 -9.48 -5.92 -5.78
C GLY A 92 -8.90 -7.28 -5.43
N GLN A 93 -7.87 -7.68 -6.18
CA GLN A 93 -7.14 -8.94 -5.97
C GLN A 93 -5.77 -8.66 -5.34
N HIS A 94 -5.04 -9.70 -4.95
CA HIS A 94 -3.71 -9.55 -4.34
C HIS A 94 -2.72 -8.74 -5.19
N LYS A 95 -2.82 -8.78 -6.54
CA LYS A 95 -2.02 -7.91 -7.40
C LYS A 95 -2.26 -6.41 -7.13
N ASN A 96 -3.52 -6.03 -6.90
CA ASN A 96 -3.90 -4.65 -6.63
C ASN A 96 -3.53 -4.24 -5.20
N VAL A 97 -3.62 -5.19 -4.26
CA VAL A 97 -3.08 -4.99 -2.91
C VAL A 97 -1.58 -4.71 -2.99
N ASP A 98 -0.85 -5.43 -3.84
CA ASP A 98 0.59 -5.26 -3.99
C ASP A 98 0.97 -3.88 -4.56
N GLU A 99 0.22 -3.40 -5.54
CA GLU A 99 0.32 -2.01 -6.06
C GLU A 99 0.09 -0.98 -4.93
N LEU A 100 -0.96 -1.17 -4.13
CA LEU A 100 -1.29 -0.29 -3.00
C LEU A 100 -0.20 -0.34 -1.91
N LEU A 101 0.38 -1.50 -1.65
CA LEU A 101 1.51 -1.65 -0.73
C LEU A 101 2.72 -0.88 -1.23
N CYS A 102 3.07 -1.01 -2.51
CA CYS A 102 4.19 -0.27 -3.10
C CYS A 102 4.01 1.24 -2.94
N LEU A 103 2.82 1.76 -3.26
CA LEU A 103 2.47 3.17 -3.05
C LEU A 103 2.60 3.59 -1.59
N GLY A 104 2.06 2.79 -0.66
CA GLY A 104 2.11 3.05 0.77
C GLY A 104 3.54 3.04 1.33
N LEU A 105 4.35 2.05 0.94
CA LEU A 105 5.74 1.90 1.39
C LEU A 105 6.59 3.06 0.89
N ALA A 106 6.53 3.36 -0.42
CA ALA A 106 7.27 4.46 -1.02
C ALA A 106 6.88 5.82 -0.39
N SER A 107 5.60 5.99 -0.03
CA SER A 107 5.10 7.21 0.60
C SER A 107 5.40 7.30 2.09
N GLY A 108 5.96 6.25 2.69
CA GLY A 108 6.20 6.14 4.14
C GLY A 108 4.92 6.09 4.96
N LEU A 109 3.80 5.64 4.38
CA LEU A 109 2.49 5.55 5.03
C LEU A 109 2.21 4.18 5.64
N ILE A 110 2.95 3.15 5.23
CA ILE A 110 2.85 1.80 5.81
C ILE A 110 4.23 1.23 6.09
N GLU A 111 4.26 0.14 6.86
CA GLU A 111 5.48 -0.64 7.11
C GLU A 111 5.12 -2.10 7.37
N TYR A 112 6.05 -3.00 7.02
CA TYR A 112 5.94 -4.41 7.34
C TYR A 112 6.32 -4.68 8.79
N ASN A 113 5.62 -5.60 9.44
CA ASN A 113 5.94 -5.97 10.82
C ASN A 113 7.28 -6.72 10.94
N LEU A 114 7.70 -7.41 9.88
CA LEU A 114 8.88 -8.25 9.86
C LEU A 114 9.63 -8.12 8.53
N PRO A 115 10.97 -8.30 8.53
CA PRO A 115 11.78 -8.42 7.31
C PRO A 115 11.30 -9.53 6.36
N ARG A 116 11.57 -9.35 5.06
CA ARG A 116 11.11 -10.24 3.98
C ARG A 116 11.56 -11.68 4.17
N GLU A 117 12.79 -11.88 4.66
CA GLU A 117 13.44 -13.17 4.85
C GLU A 117 12.67 -14.06 5.83
N ILE A 118 11.92 -13.44 6.75
CA ILE A 118 11.15 -14.14 7.78
C ILE A 118 9.76 -14.54 7.28
N TRP A 119 9.26 -13.97 6.17
CA TRP A 119 7.89 -14.21 5.72
C TRP A 119 7.60 -15.68 5.41
N VAL A 120 8.60 -16.44 4.96
CA VAL A 120 8.48 -17.88 4.69
C VAL A 120 8.09 -18.70 5.93
N ALA A 121 8.41 -18.21 7.13
CA ALA A 121 8.06 -18.85 8.39
C ALA A 121 6.66 -18.44 8.90
N LEU A 122 6.01 -17.45 8.27
CA LEU A 122 4.67 -17.02 8.65
C LEU A 122 3.61 -17.99 8.12
N PRO A 123 2.47 -18.11 8.82
CA PRO A 123 1.29 -18.75 8.25
C PRO A 123 0.96 -18.08 6.91
N SER A 124 0.94 -18.86 5.83
CA SER A 124 0.75 -18.45 4.42
C SER A 124 1.95 -17.81 3.70
N GLY A 125 3.12 -17.66 4.31
CA GLY A 125 4.33 -17.24 3.60
C GLY A 125 4.37 -15.77 3.14
N VAL A 126 3.48 -14.91 3.67
CA VAL A 126 3.27 -13.52 3.22
C VAL A 126 3.22 -12.54 4.40
N PRO A 127 3.50 -11.24 4.20
CA PRO A 127 3.67 -10.32 5.31
C PRO A 127 2.40 -9.95 6.05
N TYR A 128 2.63 -9.41 7.24
CA TYR A 128 1.72 -8.52 7.95
C TYR A 128 2.26 -7.09 7.80
N PHE A 129 1.35 -6.12 7.67
CA PHE A 129 1.71 -4.72 7.59
C PHE A 129 0.72 -3.86 8.38
N PHE A 130 1.17 -2.67 8.75
CA PHE A 130 0.34 -1.66 9.39
C PHE A 130 0.44 -0.31 8.69
N ILE A 131 -0.61 0.49 8.82
CA ILE A 131 -0.69 1.88 8.38
C ILE A 131 -0.22 2.78 9.54
N LYS A 132 0.68 3.72 9.23
CA LYS A 132 1.29 4.66 10.18
C LYS A 132 0.39 5.84 10.51
#